data_AF-A0A1B6DPL8-F1
#
_entry.id   AF-A0A1B6DPL8-F1
#
_cell.length_a   1.000
_cell.length_b   1.000
_cell.length_c   1.000
_cell.angle_alpha   90.00
_cell.angle_beta   90.00
_cell.angle_gamma   90.00
#
_symmetry.space_group_name_H-M   'P 1'
#
loop_
_entity.id
_entity.type
_entity.pdbx_description
1 polymer ?
#
loop_
_entity_poly.entity_id
_entity_poly.type
_entity_poly.pdbx_seq_one_letter_code
_entity_poly.pdbx_strand_id
1 'polypeptide(L)'
;MAFKYDICFLTNFTSLLFLTVSFGNSLSLHRDGECIQDGCKCIFPNNKFIDISQKVPLTRIDIKGENNSAIIFHPCQNFIFGNKAEGNECFDGASICLLNTTNNNTKILGKAGTGVFSSLDSVSPIKVTYSSKLSSTETTLSLLCKSNLPETVEASKIEEKYNLVWSTSSNAACPLLLPGMETSLSTGSVLVIMLLFFSLLYFGGGMLALKFLRGAEGHEMIPNYDFWVDLPYLVRDGVLFALGGFNTPTSYDRI
;
A
#
# COMPACT_ATOMS: atom_id res chain seq x y z
N MET A 1 -5.00 39.39 -37.59
CA MET A 1 -4.90 37.91 -37.50
C MET A 1 -4.22 37.41 -36.21
N ALA A 2 -3.61 38.25 -35.37
CA ALA A 2 -2.95 37.82 -34.13
C ALA A 2 -3.93 37.33 -33.03
N PHE A 3 -5.07 38.00 -32.85
CA PHE A 3 -6.03 37.68 -31.77
C PHE A 3 -6.66 36.27 -31.82
N LYS A 4 -6.66 35.60 -32.97
CA LYS A 4 -7.26 34.25 -33.11
C LYS A 4 -6.29 33.14 -32.67
N TYR A 5 -4.99 33.42 -32.66
CA TYR A 5 -3.96 32.50 -32.17
C TYR A 5 -3.86 32.51 -30.64
N ASP A 6 -4.06 33.66 -29.99
CA ASP A 6 -4.00 33.78 -28.52
C ASP A 6 -5.11 32.98 -27.81
N ILE A 7 -6.34 33.02 -28.30
CA ILE A 7 -7.48 32.31 -27.68
C ILE A 7 -7.32 30.79 -27.79
N CYS A 8 -6.79 30.30 -28.92
CA CYS A 8 -6.55 28.87 -29.12
C CYS A 8 -5.36 28.36 -28.30
N PHE A 9 -4.37 29.22 -28.05
CA PHE A 9 -3.26 28.90 -27.16
C PHE A 9 -3.75 28.82 -25.71
N LEU A 10 -4.51 29.81 -25.23
CA LEU A 10 -5.06 29.85 -23.88
C LEU A 10 -6.00 28.67 -23.56
N THR A 11 -6.86 28.24 -24.49
CA THR A 11 -7.77 27.10 -24.26
C THR A 11 -7.05 25.75 -24.24
N ASN A 12 -6.09 25.54 -25.15
CA ASN A 12 -5.21 24.36 -25.11
C ASN A 12 -4.35 24.36 -23.85
N PHE A 13 -3.96 25.54 -23.38
CA PHE A 13 -3.13 25.73 -22.20
C PHE A 13 -3.87 25.40 -20.90
N THR A 14 -5.11 25.87 -20.75
CA THR A 14 -5.96 25.47 -19.63
C THR A 14 -6.26 23.97 -19.67
N SER A 15 -6.48 23.40 -20.86
CA SER A 15 -6.72 21.97 -21.02
C SER A 15 -5.49 21.15 -20.61
N LEU A 16 -4.28 21.61 -20.93
CA LEU A 16 -3.02 20.96 -20.52
C LEU A 16 -2.77 21.07 -19.01
N LEU A 17 -3.13 22.21 -18.38
CA LEU A 17 -3.10 22.37 -16.91
C LEU A 17 -4.09 21.41 -16.23
N PHE A 18 -5.32 21.29 -16.75
CA PHE A 18 -6.30 20.32 -16.24
C PHE A 18 -5.82 18.87 -16.43
N LEU A 19 -5.20 18.55 -17.56
CA LEU A 19 -4.64 17.22 -17.82
C LEU A 19 -3.44 16.90 -16.91
N THR A 20 -2.55 17.86 -16.65
CA THR A 20 -1.38 17.65 -15.77
C THR A 20 -1.78 17.56 -14.30
N VAL A 21 -2.78 18.32 -13.83
CA VAL A 21 -3.37 18.17 -12.50
C VAL A 21 -4.08 16.81 -12.38
N SER A 22 -4.79 16.38 -13.42
CA SER A 22 -5.47 15.07 -13.45
C SER A 22 -4.48 13.90 -13.50
N PHE A 23 -3.36 14.03 -14.24
CA PHE A 23 -2.29 13.03 -14.28
C PHE A 23 -1.43 13.04 -13.01
N GLY A 24 -1.27 14.19 -12.35
CA GLY A 24 -0.60 14.31 -11.06
C GLY A 24 -1.29 13.51 -9.97
N ASN A 25 -2.63 13.47 -9.97
CA ASN A 25 -3.41 12.60 -9.07
C ASN A 25 -3.19 11.10 -9.34
N SER A 26 -2.74 10.72 -10.54
CA SER A 26 -2.46 9.33 -10.91
C SER A 26 -1.03 8.89 -10.58
N LEU A 27 -0.11 9.82 -10.31
CA LEU A 27 1.25 9.54 -9.86
C LEU A 27 1.27 9.30 -8.35
N SER A 28 0.46 8.35 -7.90
CA SER A 28 0.71 7.68 -6.63
C SER A 28 1.96 6.84 -6.84
N LEU A 29 3.09 7.25 -6.26
CA LEU A 29 4.29 6.42 -6.17
C LEU A 29 3.94 5.27 -5.22
N HIS A 30 3.27 4.25 -5.78
CA HIS A 30 2.78 3.10 -5.04
C HIS A 30 4.01 2.35 -4.57
N ARG A 31 4.34 2.49 -3.29
CA ARG A 31 5.41 1.70 -2.70
C ARG A 31 4.83 0.32 -2.42
N ASP A 32 4.89 -0.53 -3.42
CA ASP A 32 4.61 -1.95 -3.26
C ASP A 32 5.72 -2.59 -2.44
N GLY A 33 5.33 -3.51 -1.56
CA GLY A 33 6.24 -4.23 -0.70
C GLY A 33 5.53 -5.22 0.20
N GLU A 34 6.31 -6.09 0.81
CA GLU A 34 5.83 -7.09 1.76
C GLU A 34 5.13 -6.43 2.95
N CYS A 35 4.07 -7.07 3.45
CA CYS A 35 3.36 -6.54 4.59
C CYS A 35 4.11 -6.80 5.89
N ILE A 36 3.99 -5.86 6.81
CA ILE A 36 4.50 -5.97 8.16
C ILE A 36 3.38 -6.57 9.01
N GLN A 37 3.66 -7.71 9.63
CA GLN A 37 2.72 -8.42 10.49
C GLN A 37 2.71 -7.82 11.91
N ASP A 38 1.51 -7.50 12.40
CA ASP A 38 1.24 -7.11 13.79
C ASP A 38 0.07 -7.97 14.32
N GLY A 39 0.39 -9.12 14.90
CA GLY A 39 -0.59 -10.11 15.31
C GLY A 39 -1.39 -10.67 14.12
N CYS A 40 -2.69 -10.41 14.10
CA CYS A 40 -3.61 -10.78 13.02
C CYS A 40 -3.86 -9.65 12.02
N LYS A 41 -3.02 -8.61 12.07
CA LYS A 41 -3.06 -7.50 11.12
C LYS A 41 -1.83 -7.56 10.23
N CYS A 42 -2.03 -7.21 8.97
CA CYS A 42 -0.99 -7.16 7.95
C CYS A 42 -1.05 -5.76 7.35
N ILE A 43 -0.02 -4.96 7.61
CA ILE A 43 0.05 -3.54 7.26
C ILE A 43 1.00 -3.39 6.07
N PHE A 44 0.51 -2.82 4.99
CA PHE A 44 1.26 -2.62 3.77
C PHE A 44 1.94 -1.24 3.74
N PRO A 45 3.09 -1.09 3.05
CA PRO A 45 3.78 0.20 2.90
C PRO A 45 2.97 1.27 2.17
N ASN A 46 1.93 0.87 1.43
CA ASN A 46 1.01 1.76 0.75
C ASN A 46 -0.18 2.21 1.64
N ASN A 47 -0.03 2.09 2.96
CA ASN A 47 -1.02 2.47 3.98
C ASN A 47 -2.34 1.72 3.87
N LYS A 48 -2.35 0.57 3.21
CA LYS A 48 -3.45 -0.38 3.30
C LYS A 48 -3.17 -1.37 4.41
N PHE A 49 -4.22 -1.95 4.97
CA PHE A 49 -4.09 -3.02 5.93
C PHE A 49 -5.18 -4.06 5.74
N ILE A 50 -4.89 -5.27 6.19
CA ILE A 50 -5.87 -6.32 6.39
C ILE A 50 -5.95 -6.64 7.87
N ASP A 51 -7.17 -6.83 8.36
CA ASP A 51 -7.44 -7.25 9.72
C ASP A 51 -8.33 -8.49 9.72
N ILE A 52 -7.73 -9.66 9.98
CA ILE A 52 -8.48 -10.93 10.12
C ILE A 52 -8.99 -11.16 11.54
N SER A 53 -8.85 -10.17 12.44
CA SER A 53 -9.38 -10.21 13.81
C SER A 53 -10.88 -9.95 13.88
N GLN A 54 -11.52 -9.68 12.74
CA GLN A 54 -12.95 -9.44 12.68
C GLN A 54 -13.72 -10.62 13.29
N LYS A 55 -14.84 -10.33 13.96
CA LYS A 55 -15.68 -11.36 14.59
C LYS A 55 -16.35 -12.21 13.52
N VAL A 56 -15.65 -13.25 13.09
CA VAL A 56 -16.10 -14.23 12.12
C VAL A 56 -16.63 -15.43 12.92
N PRO A 57 -17.78 -16.01 12.55
CA PRO A 57 -18.26 -17.21 13.23
C PRO A 57 -17.26 -18.36 13.05
N LEU A 58 -17.19 -19.24 14.06
CA LEU A 58 -16.46 -20.49 13.92
C LEU A 58 -17.03 -21.26 12.73
N THR A 59 -16.17 -21.58 11.76
CA THR A 59 -16.61 -22.10 10.46
C THR A 59 -16.15 -23.54 10.29
N ARG A 60 -17.08 -24.43 9.93
CA ARG A 60 -16.82 -25.85 9.61
C ARG A 60 -16.96 -26.07 8.11
N ILE A 61 -15.98 -26.73 7.50
CA ILE A 61 -15.92 -26.95 6.04
C ILE A 61 -15.48 -28.37 5.77
N ASP A 62 -16.19 -29.08 4.91
CA ASP A 62 -15.78 -30.42 4.47
C ASP A 62 -14.66 -30.33 3.42
N ILE A 63 -13.68 -31.22 3.51
CA ILE A 63 -12.52 -31.21 2.62
C ILE A 63 -12.91 -31.78 1.26
N LYS A 64 -12.73 -30.98 0.20
CA LYS A 64 -12.94 -31.46 -1.18
C LYS A 64 -11.98 -32.63 -1.47
N GLY A 65 -12.56 -33.78 -1.80
CA GLY A 65 -11.81 -35.01 -2.11
C GLY A 65 -11.63 -35.98 -0.93
N GLU A 66 -12.17 -35.67 0.26
CA GLU A 66 -12.10 -36.55 1.43
C GLU A 66 -13.47 -36.66 2.11
N ASN A 67 -14.08 -37.85 2.08
CA ASN A 67 -15.50 -38.00 2.47
C ASN A 67 -15.75 -38.01 3.99
N ASN A 68 -14.72 -38.06 4.82
CA ASN A 68 -14.84 -38.25 6.27
C ASN A 68 -14.06 -37.21 7.09
N SER A 69 -13.60 -36.12 6.47
CA SER A 69 -12.75 -35.14 7.14
C SER A 69 -13.25 -33.72 6.89
N ALA A 70 -13.37 -32.95 7.96
CA ALA A 70 -13.79 -31.56 7.94
C ALA A 70 -12.76 -30.70 8.66
N ILE A 71 -12.61 -29.45 8.24
CA ILE A 71 -11.79 -28.45 8.92
C ILE A 71 -12.70 -27.49 9.66
N ILE A 72 -12.39 -27.25 10.92
CA ILE A 72 -13.00 -26.23 11.75
C ILE A 72 -11.94 -25.17 11.97
N PHE A 73 -12.24 -23.91 11.65
CA PHE A 73 -11.26 -22.85 11.79
C PHE A 73 -11.86 -21.52 12.28
N HIS A 74 -11.01 -20.73 12.92
CA HIS A 74 -11.24 -19.34 13.25
C HIS A 74 -9.96 -18.54 12.93
N PRO A 75 -10.03 -17.45 12.15
CA PRO A 75 -8.86 -16.82 11.54
C PRO A 75 -7.87 -16.18 12.52
N CYS A 76 -8.31 -15.71 13.70
CA CYS A 76 -7.44 -14.97 14.63
C CYS A 76 -7.55 -15.39 16.10
N GLN A 77 -8.33 -16.43 16.42
CA GLN A 77 -8.55 -16.83 17.82
C GLN A 77 -8.42 -18.33 17.95
N ASN A 78 -7.88 -18.75 19.09
CA ASN A 78 -7.90 -20.15 19.46
C ASN A 78 -9.27 -20.46 20.07
N PHE A 79 -9.93 -21.49 19.56
CA PHE A 79 -11.15 -22.03 20.11
C PHE A 79 -10.87 -23.41 20.71
N ILE A 80 -11.75 -23.81 21.63
CA ILE A 80 -11.77 -25.16 22.20
C ILE A 80 -12.87 -25.92 21.48
N PHE A 81 -12.57 -27.13 21.04
CA PHE A 81 -13.55 -27.98 20.38
C PHE A 81 -13.45 -29.43 20.88
N GLY A 82 -14.62 -30.02 21.15
CA GLY A 82 -14.74 -31.38 21.68
C GLY A 82 -14.53 -31.48 23.20
N ASN A 83 -14.43 -32.71 23.68
CA ASN A 83 -14.14 -33.03 25.07
C ASN A 83 -12.71 -33.55 25.21
N LYS A 84 -12.12 -33.37 26.39
CA LYS A 84 -10.82 -33.93 26.74
C LYS A 84 -10.88 -35.46 26.67
N ALA A 85 -10.38 -36.01 25.57
CA ALA A 85 -10.35 -37.44 25.29
C ALA A 85 -9.09 -37.77 24.48
N GLU A 86 -8.67 -39.03 24.53
CA GLU A 86 -7.58 -39.53 23.72
C GLU A 86 -7.94 -39.39 22.22
N GLY A 87 -7.10 -38.69 21.46
CA GLY A 87 -7.37 -38.35 20.06
C GLY A 87 -8.12 -37.04 19.82
N ASN A 88 -8.41 -36.23 20.86
CA ASN A 88 -8.98 -34.89 20.72
C ASN A 88 -7.99 -33.78 21.09
N GLU A 89 -7.08 -33.47 20.15
CA GLU A 89 -6.04 -32.48 20.38
C GLU A 89 -6.58 -31.03 20.40
N CYS A 90 -7.66 -30.74 19.68
CA CYS A 90 -8.19 -29.37 19.58
C CYS A 90 -8.87 -28.86 20.86
N PHE A 91 -9.00 -29.72 21.88
CA PHE A 91 -9.41 -29.30 23.23
C PHE A 91 -8.37 -28.35 23.88
N ASP A 92 -7.09 -28.48 23.53
CA ASP A 92 -6.00 -27.66 24.08
C ASP A 92 -5.90 -26.26 23.43
N GLY A 93 -6.90 -25.89 22.63
CA GLY A 93 -6.98 -24.61 21.94
C GLY A 93 -6.26 -24.63 20.58
N ALA A 94 -7.04 -24.43 19.52
CA ALA A 94 -6.54 -24.36 18.15
C ALA A 94 -7.24 -23.23 17.38
N SER A 95 -6.57 -22.67 16.37
CA SER A 95 -7.19 -21.75 15.41
C SER A 95 -7.62 -22.49 14.14
N ILE A 96 -6.96 -23.61 13.83
CA ILE A 96 -7.35 -24.53 12.76
C ILE A 96 -7.30 -25.96 13.31
N CYS A 97 -8.41 -26.67 13.17
CA CYS A 97 -8.62 -28.01 13.67
C CYS A 97 -9.11 -28.94 12.55
N LEU A 98 -8.48 -30.11 12.40
CA LEU A 98 -8.99 -31.19 11.57
C LEU A 98 -9.93 -32.07 12.40
N LEU A 99 -11.13 -32.29 11.92
CA LEU A 99 -12.13 -33.20 12.49
C LEU A 99 -12.28 -34.41 11.57
N ASN A 100 -12.08 -35.61 12.11
CA ASN A 100 -12.48 -36.84 11.45
C ASN A 100 -13.92 -37.18 11.86
N THR A 101 -14.84 -37.14 10.91
CA THR A 101 -16.28 -37.32 11.12
C THR A 101 -16.64 -38.77 11.49
N THR A 102 -15.77 -39.74 11.21
CA THR A 102 -16.05 -41.16 11.48
C THR A 102 -15.86 -41.50 12.96
N ASN A 103 -14.81 -40.98 13.58
CA ASN A 103 -14.46 -41.27 14.98
C ASN A 103 -14.59 -40.06 15.92
N ASN A 104 -14.95 -38.89 15.39
CA ASN A 104 -14.96 -37.60 16.09
C ASN A 104 -13.61 -37.19 16.69
N ASN A 105 -12.50 -37.78 16.21
CA ASN A 105 -11.16 -37.39 16.66
C ASN A 105 -10.75 -36.07 16.01
N THR A 106 -9.92 -35.32 16.72
CA THR A 106 -9.48 -34.00 16.29
C THR A 106 -7.98 -33.82 16.38
N LYS A 107 -7.40 -33.17 15.36
CA LYS A 107 -5.97 -32.91 15.24
C LYS A 107 -5.70 -31.43 15.03
N ILE A 108 -4.71 -30.87 15.73
CA ILE A 108 -4.37 -29.45 15.59
C ILE A 108 -3.57 -29.22 14.29
N LEU A 109 -4.12 -28.36 13.43
CA LEU A 109 -3.44 -27.92 12.20
C LEU A 109 -2.76 -26.55 12.35
N GLY A 110 -3.22 -25.69 13.26
CA GLY A 110 -2.64 -24.37 13.47
C GLY A 110 -3.16 -23.65 14.72
N LYS A 111 -2.37 -22.70 15.23
CA LYS A 111 -2.73 -21.79 16.33
C LYS A 111 -2.69 -20.34 15.84
N ALA A 112 -3.51 -19.46 16.41
CA ALA A 112 -3.68 -18.08 15.93
C ALA A 112 -2.37 -17.27 15.92
N GLY A 113 -1.42 -17.59 16.81
CA GLY A 113 -0.11 -16.94 16.88
C GLY A 113 1.00 -17.53 16.01
N THR A 114 0.72 -18.60 15.24
CA THR A 114 1.73 -19.21 14.35
C THR A 114 1.50 -18.91 12.87
N GLY A 115 0.46 -18.15 12.54
CA GLY A 115 0.18 -17.71 11.17
C GLY A 115 1.22 -16.70 10.71
N VAL A 116 1.89 -16.98 9.59
CA VAL A 116 2.83 -16.06 8.93
C VAL A 116 2.19 -15.53 7.66
N PHE A 117 2.11 -14.21 7.52
CA PHE A 117 1.61 -13.58 6.31
C PHE A 117 2.69 -13.59 5.22
N SER A 118 2.31 -13.99 4.02
CA SER A 118 3.11 -13.92 2.81
C SER A 118 2.29 -13.23 1.72
N SER A 119 2.81 -12.12 1.22
CA SER A 119 2.19 -11.30 0.17
C SER A 119 3.28 -10.57 -0.59
N LEU A 120 3.18 -10.50 -1.92
CA LEU A 120 4.09 -9.67 -2.71
C LEU A 120 3.68 -8.19 -2.66
N ASP A 121 2.38 -7.92 -2.58
CA ASP A 121 1.78 -6.59 -2.66
C ASP A 121 0.32 -6.61 -2.12
N SER A 122 -0.36 -5.46 -2.18
CA SER A 122 -1.77 -5.33 -1.76
C SER A 122 -2.80 -5.81 -2.80
N VAL A 123 -2.35 -6.37 -3.92
CA VAL A 123 -3.21 -6.77 -5.06
C VAL A 123 -3.24 -8.29 -5.21
N SER A 124 -2.14 -8.96 -4.87
CA SER A 124 -2.00 -10.40 -4.84
C SER A 124 -2.82 -11.04 -3.71
N PRO A 125 -3.26 -12.31 -3.89
CA PRO A 125 -3.93 -13.04 -2.82
C PRO A 125 -3.00 -13.20 -1.63
N ILE A 126 -3.44 -12.70 -0.48
CA ILE A 126 -2.65 -12.73 0.75
C ILE A 126 -2.76 -14.13 1.35
N LYS A 127 -1.61 -14.73 1.62
CA LYS A 127 -1.53 -16.09 2.14
C LYS A 127 -1.07 -16.05 3.57
N VAL A 128 -1.82 -16.70 4.45
CA VAL A 128 -1.46 -16.90 5.85
C VAL A 128 -1.13 -18.37 6.04
N THR A 129 0.14 -18.67 6.28
CA THR A 129 0.61 -20.04 6.50
C THR A 129 0.69 -20.32 7.98
N TYR A 130 -0.08 -21.30 8.44
CA TYR A 130 -0.07 -21.81 9.79
C TYR A 130 0.77 -23.08 9.85
N SER A 131 1.70 -23.11 10.81
CA SER A 131 2.44 -24.31 11.17
C SER A 131 2.05 -24.77 12.58
N SER A 132 1.98 -26.08 12.78
CA SER A 132 1.76 -26.70 14.08
C SER A 132 3.06 -27.37 14.53
N LYS A 133 3.49 -27.17 15.78
CA LYS A 133 4.67 -27.88 16.31
C LYS A 133 4.43 -29.38 16.51
N LEU A 134 3.15 -29.78 16.63
CA LEU A 134 2.72 -31.16 16.84
C LEU A 134 2.53 -31.93 15.52
N SER A 135 2.41 -31.21 14.41
CA SER A 135 2.11 -31.78 13.11
C SER A 135 3.05 -31.21 12.06
N SER A 136 3.75 -32.06 11.32
CA SER A 136 4.59 -31.64 10.17
C SER A 136 3.78 -31.09 8.99
N THR A 137 2.46 -30.95 9.14
CA THR A 137 1.55 -30.47 8.10
C THR A 137 1.46 -28.94 8.13
N GLU A 138 1.66 -28.32 6.98
CA GLU A 138 1.43 -26.89 6.79
C GLU A 138 -0.01 -26.66 6.31
N THR A 139 -0.63 -25.61 6.86
CA THR A 139 -1.96 -25.18 6.44
C THR A 139 -1.89 -23.77 5.89
N THR A 140 -2.28 -23.56 4.64
CA THR A 140 -2.26 -22.25 3.99
C THR A 140 -3.67 -21.73 3.81
N LEU A 141 -3.97 -20.57 4.41
CA LEU A 141 -5.18 -19.81 4.21
C LEU A 141 -4.94 -18.73 3.15
N SER A 142 -5.59 -18.83 2.01
CA SER A 142 -5.54 -17.84 0.94
C SER A 142 -6.76 -16.93 1.01
N LEU A 143 -6.52 -15.64 1.21
CA LEU A 143 -7.54 -14.59 1.27
C LEU A 143 -7.76 -14.04 -0.14
N LEU A 144 -9.00 -14.14 -0.64
CA LEU A 144 -9.41 -13.62 -1.93
C LEU A 144 -10.46 -12.53 -1.75
N CYS A 145 -10.09 -11.31 -2.12
CA CYS A 145 -11.05 -10.21 -2.21
C CYS A 145 -11.95 -10.39 -3.43
N LYS A 146 -13.25 -10.57 -3.21
CA LYS A 146 -14.26 -10.60 -4.29
C LYS A 146 -15.38 -9.63 -4.00
N SER A 147 -15.48 -8.58 -4.82
CA SER A 147 -16.59 -7.63 -4.75
C SER A 147 -17.88 -8.26 -5.30
N ASN A 148 -19.01 -8.07 -4.61
CA ASN A 148 -20.36 -8.41 -5.08
C ASN A 148 -20.68 -9.91 -5.24
N LEU A 149 -19.96 -10.80 -4.56
CA LEU A 149 -20.25 -12.23 -4.53
C LEU A 149 -20.51 -12.70 -3.09
N PRO A 150 -21.28 -13.78 -2.89
CA PRO A 150 -21.45 -14.38 -1.58
C PRO A 150 -20.09 -14.84 -1.05
N GLU A 151 -19.93 -14.74 0.27
CA GLU A 151 -18.76 -15.26 0.95
C GLU A 151 -18.69 -16.77 0.79
N THR A 152 -17.53 -17.27 0.36
CA THR A 152 -17.29 -18.71 0.23
C THR A 152 -15.98 -19.09 0.89
N VAL A 153 -15.98 -20.25 1.54
CA VAL A 153 -14.76 -20.85 2.06
C VAL A 153 -14.67 -22.28 1.57
N GLU A 154 -13.55 -22.61 0.95
CA GLU A 154 -13.29 -23.94 0.40
C GLU A 154 -12.04 -24.53 1.03
N ALA A 155 -12.10 -25.82 1.36
CA ALA A 155 -10.95 -26.57 1.86
C ALA A 155 -10.56 -27.67 0.87
N SER A 156 -9.26 -27.81 0.62
CA SER A 156 -8.70 -28.90 -0.18
C SER A 156 -7.42 -29.42 0.45
N LYS A 157 -7.13 -30.71 0.23
CA LYS A 157 -5.86 -31.33 0.59
C LYS A 157 -5.04 -31.54 -0.68
N ILE A 158 -3.83 -31.00 -0.71
CA ILE A 158 -2.87 -31.22 -1.80
C ILE A 158 -1.62 -31.83 -1.16
N GLU A 159 -1.36 -33.09 -1.50
CA GLU A 159 -0.31 -33.90 -0.84
C GLU A 159 -0.53 -33.96 0.68
N GLU A 160 0.42 -33.44 1.48
CA GLU A 160 0.33 -33.35 2.95
C GLU A 160 0.08 -31.92 3.45
N LYS A 161 -0.40 -31.03 2.56
CA LYS A 161 -0.72 -29.63 2.89
C LYS A 161 -2.21 -29.36 2.77
N TYR A 162 -2.75 -28.66 3.75
CA TYR A 162 -4.13 -28.22 3.75
C TYR A 162 -4.22 -26.81 3.17
N ASN A 163 -5.08 -26.61 2.19
CA ASN A 163 -5.31 -25.32 1.56
C ASN A 163 -6.74 -24.87 1.85
N LEU A 164 -6.87 -23.71 2.47
CA LEU A 164 -8.14 -23.03 2.68
C LEU A 164 -8.17 -21.81 1.76
N VAL A 165 -9.26 -21.65 1.02
CA VAL A 165 -9.48 -20.49 0.17
C VAL A 165 -10.71 -19.77 0.69
N TRP A 166 -10.50 -18.58 1.27
CA TRP A 166 -11.57 -17.74 1.77
C TRP A 166 -11.81 -16.58 0.81
N SER A 167 -12.91 -16.63 0.09
CA SER A 167 -13.37 -15.54 -0.77
C SER A 167 -14.41 -14.72 -0.02
N THR A 168 -14.12 -13.46 0.28
CA THR A 168 -15.07 -12.54 0.94
C THR A 168 -14.91 -11.13 0.39
N SER A 169 -15.98 -10.34 0.48
CA SER A 169 -15.98 -8.90 0.21
C SER A 169 -15.63 -8.08 1.45
N SER A 170 -15.46 -8.73 2.60
CA SER A 170 -15.18 -8.07 3.87
C SER A 170 -13.74 -7.58 4.00
N ASN A 171 -13.52 -6.72 5.00
CA ASN A 171 -12.22 -6.15 5.37
C ASN A 171 -11.19 -7.21 5.80
N ALA A 172 -11.62 -8.46 5.98
CA ALA A 172 -10.75 -9.59 6.30
C ALA A 172 -9.95 -10.10 5.09
N ALA A 173 -10.40 -9.88 3.86
CA ALA A 173 -9.68 -10.28 2.64
C ALA A 173 -9.42 -9.13 1.67
N CYS A 174 -10.21 -8.06 1.74
CA CYS A 174 -10.01 -6.86 0.94
C CYS A 174 -9.17 -5.85 1.75
N PRO A 175 -8.00 -5.40 1.24
CA PRO A 175 -7.20 -4.38 1.92
C PRO A 175 -7.94 -3.04 1.98
N LEU A 176 -8.03 -2.47 3.19
CA LEU A 176 -8.59 -1.14 3.42
C LEU A 176 -7.49 -0.11 3.62
N LEU A 177 -7.76 1.14 3.26
CA LEU A 177 -6.92 2.27 3.65
C LEU A 177 -6.97 2.45 5.17
N LEU A 178 -5.82 2.75 5.78
CA LEU A 178 -5.76 3.12 7.19
C LEU A 178 -6.69 4.31 7.46
N PRO A 179 -7.51 4.25 8.53
CA PRO A 179 -8.42 5.35 8.87
C PRO A 179 -7.62 6.63 9.15
N GLY A 180 -7.96 7.70 8.42
CA GLY A 180 -7.28 9.00 8.50
C GLY A 180 -6.16 9.22 7.48
N MET A 181 -5.92 8.25 6.57
CA MET A 181 -4.92 8.37 5.52
C MET A 181 -5.60 8.42 4.14
N GLU A 182 -6.06 9.62 3.78
CA GLU A 182 -6.47 9.91 2.41
C GLU A 182 -5.26 9.77 1.48
N THR A 183 -5.44 9.25 0.27
CA THR A 183 -4.40 9.23 -0.79
C THR A 183 -4.19 10.63 -1.38
N SER A 184 -4.19 11.67 -0.54
CA SER A 184 -3.88 13.03 -0.95
C SER A 184 -2.38 13.16 -1.17
N LEU A 185 -1.99 13.68 -2.33
CA LEU A 185 -0.61 14.05 -2.59
C LEU A 185 -0.08 14.93 -1.46
N SER A 186 1.14 14.64 -0.98
CA SER A 186 1.82 15.51 -0.02
C SER A 186 1.85 16.94 -0.57
N THR A 187 1.58 17.93 0.28
CA THR A 187 1.61 19.35 -0.08
C THR A 187 2.93 19.72 -0.74
N GLY A 188 4.04 19.11 -0.31
CA GLY A 188 5.36 19.31 -0.94
C GLY A 188 5.40 18.87 -2.40
N SER A 189 4.82 17.70 -2.73
CA SER A 189 4.76 17.19 -4.10
C SER A 189 3.91 18.09 -5.00
N VAL A 190 2.78 18.60 -4.47
CA VAL A 190 1.94 19.56 -5.19
C VAL A 190 2.72 20.84 -5.51
N LEU A 191 3.48 21.36 -4.54
CA LEU A 191 4.31 22.55 -4.74
C LEU A 191 5.41 22.33 -5.80
N VAL A 192 6.07 21.17 -5.79
CA VAL A 192 7.10 20.83 -6.79
C VAL A 192 6.48 20.72 -8.19
N ILE A 193 5.32 20.05 -8.33
CA ILE A 193 4.63 19.94 -9.62
C ILE A 193 4.25 21.33 -10.14
N MET A 194 3.69 22.19 -9.28
CA MET A 194 3.34 23.56 -9.65
C MET A 194 4.57 24.36 -10.09
N LEU A 195 5.69 24.28 -9.34
CA LEU A 195 6.94 24.96 -9.68
C LEU A 195 7.45 24.52 -11.06
N LEU A 196 7.54 23.23 -11.32
CA LEU A 196 8.00 22.70 -12.61
C LEU A 196 7.10 23.14 -13.76
N PHE A 197 5.79 23.12 -13.55
CA PHE A 197 4.84 23.56 -14.55
C PHE A 197 5.06 25.04 -14.89
N PHE A 198 5.06 25.94 -13.90
CA PHE A 198 5.28 27.37 -14.12
C PHE A 198 6.66 27.67 -14.73
N SER A 199 7.71 26.95 -14.33
CA SER A 199 9.03 27.08 -14.95
C SER A 199 9.00 26.76 -16.44
N LEU A 200 8.33 25.68 -16.86
CA LEU A 200 8.22 25.34 -18.28
C LEU A 200 7.51 26.45 -19.08
N LEU A 201 6.51 27.11 -18.50
CA LEU A 201 5.81 28.21 -19.16
C LEU A 201 6.68 29.44 -19.29
N TYR A 202 7.35 29.77 -18.19
CA TYR A 202 8.19 30.92 -18.10
C TYR A 202 9.37 30.81 -19.08
N PHE A 203 10.09 29.68 -19.04
CA PHE A 203 11.21 29.44 -19.96
C PHE A 203 10.73 29.17 -21.38
N GLY A 204 9.78 28.25 -21.59
CA GLY A 204 9.29 27.91 -22.93
C GLY A 204 8.61 29.09 -23.63
N GLY A 205 7.60 29.68 -22.99
CA GLY A 205 6.90 30.84 -23.53
C GLY A 205 7.80 32.06 -23.67
N GLY A 206 8.64 32.33 -22.69
CA GLY A 206 9.58 33.45 -22.72
C GLY A 206 10.67 33.29 -23.79
N MET A 207 11.23 32.09 -23.97
CA MET A 207 12.19 31.81 -25.05
C MET A 207 11.55 32.01 -26.43
N LEU A 208 10.33 31.50 -26.63
CA LEU A 208 9.61 31.67 -27.89
C LEU A 208 9.32 33.16 -28.14
N ALA A 209 8.87 33.89 -27.13
CA ALA A 209 8.59 35.32 -27.24
C ALA A 209 9.86 36.13 -27.57
N LEU A 210 10.97 35.89 -26.87
CA LEU A 210 12.24 36.59 -27.12
C LEU A 210 12.82 36.24 -28.49
N LYS A 211 12.70 34.99 -28.94
CA LYS A 211 13.15 34.58 -30.27
C LYS A 211 12.30 35.20 -31.38
N PHE A 212 10.98 35.09 -31.32
CA PHE A 212 10.12 35.49 -32.44
C PHE A 212 9.79 36.98 -32.47
N LEU A 213 9.71 37.65 -31.31
CA LEU A 213 9.39 39.08 -31.25
C LEU A 213 10.63 39.97 -31.23
N ARG A 214 11.75 39.47 -30.70
CA ARG A 214 12.99 40.26 -30.52
C ARG A 214 14.18 39.74 -31.33
N GLY A 215 14.09 38.56 -31.95
CA GLY A 215 15.20 37.98 -32.71
C GLY A 215 16.38 37.57 -31.84
N ALA A 216 16.17 37.35 -30.53
CA ALA A 216 17.25 36.97 -29.63
C ALA A 216 17.80 35.58 -29.99
N GLU A 217 19.12 35.43 -29.94
CA GLU A 217 19.83 34.18 -30.23
C GLU A 217 20.75 33.78 -29.08
N GLY A 218 20.96 32.48 -28.90
CA GLY A 218 21.84 31.95 -27.85
C GLY A 218 21.30 32.16 -26.44
N HIS A 219 22.15 32.65 -25.53
CA HIS A 219 21.85 32.78 -24.10
C HIS A 219 20.85 33.90 -23.79
N GLU A 220 20.71 34.89 -24.69
CA GLU A 220 19.73 35.98 -24.57
C GLU A 220 18.27 35.50 -24.72
N MET A 221 18.08 34.26 -25.19
CA MET A 221 16.75 33.65 -25.27
C MET A 221 16.19 33.29 -23.88
N ILE A 222 17.04 33.13 -22.87
CA ILE A 222 16.60 32.77 -21.52
C ILE A 222 16.06 34.02 -20.81
N PRO A 223 14.77 34.06 -20.44
CA PRO A 223 14.20 35.25 -19.82
C PRO A 223 14.82 35.51 -18.45
N ASN A 224 15.36 36.73 -18.23
CA ASN A 224 16.06 37.14 -17.02
C ASN A 224 17.24 36.21 -16.67
N TYR A 225 18.11 35.92 -17.64
CA TYR A 225 19.25 35.01 -17.50
C TYR A 225 20.10 35.27 -16.25
N ASP A 226 20.51 36.52 -16.02
CA ASP A 226 21.40 36.89 -14.90
C ASP A 226 20.81 36.47 -13.54
N PHE A 227 19.51 36.70 -13.35
CA PHE A 227 18.80 36.27 -12.13
C PHE A 227 18.89 34.76 -11.91
N TRP A 228 18.71 33.96 -12.97
CA TRP A 228 18.71 32.50 -12.86
C TRP A 228 20.11 31.93 -12.65
N VAL A 229 21.16 32.59 -13.16
CA VAL A 229 22.55 32.24 -12.89
C VAL A 229 22.92 32.55 -11.43
N ASP A 230 22.37 33.63 -10.88
CA ASP A 230 22.64 34.06 -9.50
C ASP A 230 21.82 33.29 -8.45
N LEU A 231 20.66 32.73 -8.84
CA LEU A 231 19.73 32.04 -7.93
C LEU A 231 20.37 30.91 -7.10
N PRO A 232 21.23 30.00 -7.63
CA PRO A 232 21.85 28.94 -6.85
C PRO A 232 22.75 29.49 -5.72
N TYR A 233 23.43 30.60 -5.97
CA TYR A 233 24.26 31.27 -4.97
C TYR A 233 23.39 31.88 -3.86
N LEU A 234 22.30 32.57 -4.24
CA LEU A 234 21.32 33.13 -3.31
C LEU A 234 20.65 32.05 -2.43
N VAL A 235 20.30 30.90 -3.02
CA VAL A 235 19.72 29.77 -2.27
C VAL A 235 20.72 29.18 -1.29
N ARG A 236 21.97 28.98 -1.71
CA ARG A 236 23.05 28.49 -0.84
C ARG A 236 23.21 29.41 0.37
N ASP A 237 23.27 30.72 0.13
CA ASP A 237 23.45 31.71 1.19
C ASP A 237 22.25 31.72 2.15
N GLY A 238 21.02 31.61 1.62
CA GLY A 238 19.81 31.49 2.43
C GLY A 238 19.77 30.22 3.29
N VAL A 239 20.21 29.08 2.76
CA VAL A 239 20.29 27.81 3.51
C VAL A 239 21.35 27.89 4.61
N LEU A 240 22.54 28.44 4.30
CA LEU A 240 23.60 28.65 5.29
C LEU A 240 23.15 29.60 6.40
N PHE A 241 22.41 30.65 6.08
CA PHE A 241 21.82 31.56 7.07
C PHE A 241 20.79 30.85 7.96
N ALA A 242 19.91 30.04 7.37
CA ALA A 242 18.88 29.31 8.12
C ALA A 242 19.46 28.22 9.04
N LEU A 243 20.47 27.48 8.58
CA LEU A 243 21.14 26.42 9.36
C LEU A 243 22.16 26.97 10.35
N GLY A 244 22.76 28.12 10.08
CA GLY A 244 23.77 28.77 10.92
C GLY A 244 23.22 29.63 12.05
N GLY A 245 21.90 29.53 12.33
CA GLY A 245 21.11 30.34 13.26
C GLY A 245 21.91 31.17 14.27
N PHE A 246 21.85 32.50 14.13
CA PHE A 246 22.26 33.49 15.13
C PHE A 246 23.58 33.23 15.88
N ASN A 247 24.60 32.66 15.23
CA ASN A 247 25.96 32.86 15.74
C ASN A 247 26.34 34.31 15.47
N THR A 248 26.08 35.18 16.44
CA THR A 248 26.64 36.53 16.46
C THR A 248 28.14 36.39 16.25
N PRO A 249 28.76 37.10 15.29
CA PRO A 249 30.20 37.09 15.17
C PRO A 249 30.78 37.48 16.53
N THR A 250 31.60 36.61 17.11
CA THR A 250 32.38 36.95 18.30
C THR A 250 33.16 38.22 17.97
N SER A 251 32.86 39.26 18.74
CA SER A 251 33.48 40.59 18.80
C SER A 251 34.68 40.80 17.89
N TYR A 252 34.64 41.87 17.08
CA TYR A 252 35.84 42.48 16.50
C TYR A 252 36.97 42.51 17.55
N ASP A 253 38.04 41.74 17.32
CA ASP A 253 39.29 41.97 18.01
C ASP A 253 39.77 43.36 17.60
N ARG A 254 39.75 44.28 18.55
CA ARG A 254 40.49 45.54 18.43
C ARG A 254 41.97 45.19 18.30
N ILE A 255 42.54 45.51 17.14
CA ILE A 255 43.93 45.95 17.03
C ILE A 255 43.94 47.13 16.06
#